data_AF-A0A353CD16-F1
#
_entry.id   AF-A0A353CD16-F1
#
_cell.length_a   1.000
_cell.length_b   1.000
_cell.length_c   1.000
_cell.angle_alpha   90.00
_cell.angle_beta   90.00
_cell.angle_gamma   90.00
#
_symmetry.space_group_name_H-M   'P 1'
#
loop_
_entity.id
_entity.type
_entity.pdbx_description
1 polymer ?
#
loop_
_entity_poly.entity_id
_entity_poly.type
_entity_poly.pdbx_seq_one_letter_code
_entity_poly.pdbx_strand_id
1 'polypeptide(L)'
;MMMKALFATMIAAIFVSVFASGIDGQTKTRKSTVKRPVAKAAVPVETKREEPVPETVSAPPKRNERPSGSTNNPGVAVSKRSTGTEPTAFSYEFSQPNFTLALIRVDHDENGKGKISFTRKDYDEAISDPVSLSKATIDRLNTFFDELNFLDSNEDYQYEKDYSHLGNIKITRRKDGRQRTAAFNWTENKSARKLADEYRKITNEYVWIFDIKLARENQPLETPQIMSRLEGLIKRNEISDPPHLIPFLTELNNDERLPLMARNNASRLIAQILKQVEKAAK
;
A
#
# COMPACT_ATOMS: atom_id res chain seq x y z
N MET A 1 -45.70 35.17 -41.74
CA MET A 1 -46.40 33.87 -41.82
C MET A 1 -46.11 33.12 -40.53
N MET A 2 -47.08 33.15 -39.61
CA MET A 2 -47.06 32.53 -38.28
C MET A 2 -47.56 31.08 -38.35
N MET A 3 -47.00 30.18 -37.54
CA MET A 3 -47.62 28.98 -36.92
C MET A 3 -46.52 28.35 -36.04
N LYS A 4 -46.50 28.42 -34.69
CA LYS A 4 -47.41 27.96 -33.61
C LYS A 4 -47.70 26.45 -33.59
N ALA A 5 -47.61 25.92 -32.36
CA ALA A 5 -48.24 24.73 -31.78
C ALA A 5 -47.43 23.40 -31.88
N LEU A 6 -46.86 22.93 -30.76
CA LEU A 6 -47.45 22.11 -29.65
C LEU A 6 -47.35 20.60 -29.96
N PHE A 7 -46.70 19.83 -29.08
CA PHE A 7 -47.29 18.60 -28.54
C PHE A 7 -46.59 18.22 -27.22
N ALA A 8 -47.38 18.27 -26.15
CA ALA A 8 -47.10 17.76 -24.83
C ALA A 8 -48.16 16.69 -24.55
N THR A 9 -47.78 15.49 -24.07
CA THR A 9 -48.54 14.54 -23.22
C THR A 9 -47.75 13.22 -23.15
N MET A 10 -47.23 12.79 -21.99
CA MET A 10 -47.93 12.14 -20.86
C MET A 10 -48.12 10.63 -21.08
N ILE A 11 -47.42 9.79 -20.31
CA ILE A 11 -47.99 8.58 -19.70
C ILE A 11 -47.45 8.45 -18.27
N ALA A 12 -48.38 8.38 -17.33
CA ALA A 12 -48.20 8.21 -15.91
C ALA A 12 -48.28 6.72 -15.49
N ALA A 13 -47.51 6.40 -14.46
CA ALA A 13 -47.82 5.55 -13.29
C ALA A 13 -48.77 4.33 -13.41
N ILE A 14 -48.28 3.15 -13.00
CA ILE A 14 -48.97 2.16 -12.15
C ILE A 14 -47.87 1.32 -11.42
N PHE A 15 -48.01 0.66 -10.26
CA PHE A 15 -48.40 0.93 -8.86
C PHE A 15 -48.35 -0.47 -8.16
N VAL A 16 -48.14 -0.51 -6.82
CA VAL A 16 -48.46 -1.63 -5.87
C VAL A 16 -47.51 -2.86 -5.91
N SER A 17 -46.58 -3.11 -4.98
CA SER A 17 -46.61 -3.42 -3.52
C SER A 17 -47.13 -4.81 -3.12
N VAL A 18 -46.29 -5.66 -2.51
CA VAL A 18 -46.70 -6.65 -1.48
C VAL A 18 -45.58 -6.84 -0.45
N PHE A 19 -46.02 -6.89 0.81
CA PHE A 19 -45.33 -6.94 2.10
C PHE A 19 -44.97 -8.36 2.59
N ALA A 20 -44.21 -8.36 3.69
CA ALA A 20 -44.18 -9.35 4.80
C ALA A 20 -43.41 -10.66 4.59
N SER A 21 -42.84 -11.33 5.59
CA SER A 21 -42.41 -11.11 6.98
C SER A 21 -41.82 -12.46 7.40
N GLY A 22 -40.80 -12.49 8.27
CA GLY A 22 -40.27 -13.75 8.81
C GLY A 22 -39.29 -13.51 9.95
N ILE A 23 -39.79 -13.61 11.18
CA ILE A 23 -39.11 -13.49 12.47
C ILE A 23 -38.74 -14.91 12.96
N ASP A 24 -37.79 -14.96 13.90
CA ASP A 24 -37.54 -15.97 14.94
C ASP A 24 -36.50 -17.08 14.74
N GLY A 25 -35.61 -17.17 15.73
CA GLY A 25 -34.55 -18.17 15.83
C GLY A 25 -33.61 -17.97 17.03
N GLN A 26 -34.17 -18.05 18.23
CA GLN A 26 -33.57 -18.01 19.57
C GLN A 26 -32.23 -18.75 19.80
N THR A 27 -31.39 -18.09 20.62
CA THR A 27 -30.53 -18.57 21.73
C THR A 27 -29.91 -19.98 21.71
N LYS A 28 -28.58 -20.03 21.93
CA LYS A 28 -27.97 -20.99 22.89
C LYS A 28 -26.66 -20.48 23.48
N THR A 29 -26.78 -19.95 24.70
CA THR A 29 -25.69 -19.84 25.68
C THR A 29 -25.12 -21.22 25.99
N ARG A 30 -23.80 -21.40 25.84
CA ARG A 30 -23.04 -22.46 26.51
C ARG A 30 -22.12 -21.84 27.56
N LYS A 31 -22.54 -21.94 28.81
CA LYS A 31 -21.62 -21.96 29.96
C LYS A 31 -21.02 -23.36 30.02
N SER A 32 -19.70 -23.46 30.08
CA SER A 32 -19.01 -24.65 30.57
C SER A 32 -17.70 -24.24 31.24
N THR A 33 -17.82 -24.05 32.54
CA THR A 33 -16.78 -24.00 33.54
C THR A 33 -15.99 -25.31 33.51
N VAL A 34 -14.67 -25.26 33.23
CA VAL A 34 -13.76 -26.35 33.60
C VAL A 34 -12.66 -25.79 34.48
N LYS A 35 -12.58 -26.39 35.67
CA LYS A 35 -11.82 -26.01 36.84
C LYS A 35 -10.31 -26.16 36.59
N ARG A 36 -9.56 -25.10 36.91
CA ARG A 36 -8.13 -25.16 37.25
C ARG A 36 -7.95 -26.03 38.51
N PRO A 37 -7.06 -27.01 38.53
CA PRO A 37 -6.51 -27.52 39.78
C PRO A 37 -5.49 -26.51 40.33
N VAL A 38 -5.74 -26.08 41.56
CA VAL A 38 -4.84 -25.27 42.39
C VAL A 38 -3.68 -26.16 42.83
N ALA A 39 -2.48 -25.88 42.34
CA ALA A 39 -1.25 -26.40 42.91
C ALA A 39 -0.72 -25.40 43.95
N LYS A 40 -0.42 -25.96 45.13
CA LYS A 40 0.00 -25.31 46.37
C LYS A 40 1.14 -24.31 46.19
N ALA A 41 0.99 -23.17 46.87
CA ALA A 41 2.07 -22.28 47.23
C ALA A 41 3.09 -23.02 48.11
N ALA A 42 4.37 -22.96 47.73
CA ALA A 42 5.49 -23.27 48.60
C ALA A 42 6.04 -21.96 49.17
N VAL A 43 6.27 -22.00 50.48
CA VAL A 43 6.79 -20.93 51.34
C VAL A 43 8.22 -20.54 50.90
N PRO A 44 8.61 -19.25 50.98
CA PRO A 44 9.97 -18.81 50.70
C PRO A 44 10.91 -19.22 51.84
N VAL A 45 12.02 -19.87 51.50
CA VAL A 45 13.16 -20.07 52.42
C VAL A 45 14.07 -18.85 52.30
N GLU A 46 14.10 -18.09 53.38
CA GLU A 46 15.02 -17.00 53.65
C GLU A 46 16.37 -17.59 54.09
N THR A 47 17.43 -17.36 53.30
CA THR A 47 18.80 -17.60 53.75
C THR A 47 19.61 -16.33 53.58
N LYS A 48 19.97 -15.74 54.72
CA LYS A 48 20.80 -14.56 54.92
C LYS A 48 22.23 -15.00 55.25
N ARG A 49 23.24 -14.53 54.49
CA ARG A 49 24.67 -14.34 54.84
C ARG A 49 25.49 -14.14 53.56
N GLU A 50 26.53 -13.33 53.45
CA GLU A 50 27.21 -12.30 54.25
C GLU A 50 28.16 -11.62 53.23
N GLU A 51 28.36 -10.30 53.31
CA GLU A 51 29.39 -9.57 52.56
C GLU A 51 30.80 -9.97 53.02
N PRO A 52 31.82 -9.79 52.17
CA PRO A 52 32.92 -8.92 52.59
C PRO A 52 33.33 -7.87 51.55
N VAL A 53 33.94 -6.82 52.11
CA VAL A 53 34.25 -5.48 51.60
C VAL A 53 35.58 -5.44 50.77
N PRO A 54 36.12 -4.28 50.33
CA PRO A 54 36.38 -3.97 48.93
C PRO A 54 37.87 -3.87 48.56
N GLU A 55 38.21 -4.04 47.29
CA GLU A 55 39.51 -3.59 46.76
C GLU A 55 39.34 -2.53 45.69
N THR A 56 40.04 -1.43 45.94
CA THR A 56 40.15 -0.18 45.18
C THR A 56 41.16 -0.33 44.04
N VAL A 57 41.32 0.74 43.24
CA VAL A 57 42.38 1.02 42.23
C VAL A 57 42.02 0.51 40.81
N SER A 58 41.96 1.27 39.70
CA SER A 58 42.30 2.65 39.33
C SER A 58 41.72 2.98 37.93
N ALA A 59 41.23 4.20 37.71
CA ALA A 59 41.16 4.86 36.38
C ALA A 59 42.56 5.47 36.05
N PRO A 60 42.91 6.01 34.84
CA PRO A 60 42.11 6.53 33.69
C PRO A 60 42.77 6.14 32.30
N PRO A 61 42.57 6.79 31.11
CA PRO A 61 41.80 8.00 30.78
C PRO A 61 40.88 7.97 29.53
N LYS A 62 40.02 9.00 29.52
CA LYS A 62 39.23 9.55 28.41
C LYS A 62 40.11 9.95 27.22
N ARG A 63 39.76 9.55 25.99
CA ARG A 63 39.84 10.39 24.77
C ARG A 63 39.24 9.64 23.57
N ASN A 64 38.19 10.16 22.98
CA ASN A 64 38.09 10.27 21.52
C ASN A 64 37.14 11.41 21.20
N GLU A 65 37.77 12.50 20.79
CA GLU A 65 37.16 13.74 20.37
C GLU A 65 36.36 13.51 19.09
N ARG A 66 35.17 14.10 19.06
CA ARG A 66 34.34 14.31 17.88
C ARG A 66 34.97 15.46 17.07
N PRO A 67 35.26 15.31 15.77
CA PRO A 67 35.60 16.47 14.96
C PRO A 67 34.36 17.33 14.74
N SER A 68 34.29 18.44 15.46
CA SER A 68 33.45 19.58 15.10
C SER A 68 34.24 20.45 14.11
N GLY A 69 33.86 20.40 12.84
CA GLY A 69 34.21 21.40 11.84
C GLY A 69 32.92 21.99 11.28
N SER A 70 32.53 23.16 11.80
CA SER A 70 31.41 23.96 11.34
C SER A 70 31.90 24.96 10.30
N THR A 71 31.25 25.01 9.13
CA THR A 71 31.05 26.29 8.43
C THR A 71 29.79 26.24 7.54
N ASN A 72 28.87 27.15 7.85
CA ASN A 72 27.65 27.44 7.09
C ASN A 72 27.96 28.10 5.74
N ASN A 73 27.25 27.72 4.66
CA ASN A 73 26.32 28.63 3.97
C ASN A 73 25.44 27.91 2.93
N PRO A 74 24.25 28.45 2.61
CA PRO A 74 23.17 27.73 1.95
C PRO A 74 23.29 27.79 0.43
N GLY A 75 23.33 26.62 -0.20
CA GLY A 75 23.36 26.49 -1.65
C GLY A 75 22.45 25.36 -2.08
N VAL A 76 21.32 25.74 -2.68
CA VAL A 76 20.38 24.96 -3.49
C VAL A 76 20.85 23.52 -3.78
N ALA A 77 20.23 22.55 -3.12
CA ALA A 77 20.39 21.13 -3.42
C ALA A 77 19.73 20.82 -4.77
N VAL A 78 20.47 21.06 -5.86
CA VAL A 78 20.16 20.45 -7.16
C VAL A 78 20.49 18.97 -7.02
N SER A 79 19.42 18.18 -6.92
CA SER A 79 19.44 16.72 -6.89
C SER A 79 20.32 16.20 -8.04
N LYS A 80 21.42 15.53 -7.69
CA LYS A 80 22.37 14.91 -8.62
C LYS A 80 21.62 13.82 -9.41
N ARG A 81 21.39 14.08 -10.69
CA ARG A 81 20.78 13.16 -11.66
C ARG A 81 21.72 11.97 -11.85
N SER A 82 21.32 10.80 -11.36
CA SER A 82 21.96 9.53 -11.67
C SER A 82 21.89 9.27 -13.18
N THR A 83 23.05 9.23 -13.82
CA THR A 83 23.24 8.86 -15.22
C THR A 83 23.13 7.34 -15.38
N GLY A 84 22.21 6.87 -16.23
CA GLY A 84 22.10 5.45 -16.61
C GLY A 84 20.74 4.79 -16.42
N THR A 85 19.65 5.55 -16.25
CA THR A 85 18.27 5.02 -16.24
C THR A 85 17.57 5.51 -17.50
N GLU A 86 16.95 4.59 -18.25
CA GLU A 86 15.96 4.91 -19.29
C GLU A 86 15.08 6.08 -18.82
N PRO A 87 14.75 7.05 -19.68
CA PRO A 87 14.07 8.26 -19.25
C PRO A 87 12.74 7.89 -18.59
N THR A 88 12.58 8.27 -17.31
CA THR A 88 11.33 8.05 -16.56
C THR A 88 10.15 8.66 -17.31
N ALA A 89 9.35 7.80 -17.95
CA ALA A 89 8.18 8.19 -18.74
C ALA A 89 7.00 8.55 -17.83
N PHE A 90 6.84 7.84 -16.71
CA PHE A 90 5.73 8.01 -15.79
C PHE A 90 6.23 8.19 -14.37
N SER A 91 5.61 9.13 -13.64
CA SER A 91 5.88 9.35 -12.23
C SER A 91 4.57 9.59 -11.49
N TYR A 92 4.35 8.83 -10.42
CA TYR A 92 3.26 8.99 -9.48
C TYR A 92 3.84 9.27 -8.11
N GLU A 93 3.23 10.21 -7.39
CA GLU A 93 3.59 10.53 -6.01
C GLU A 93 2.32 10.69 -5.18
N PHE A 94 2.33 10.09 -3.99
CA PHE A 94 1.34 10.29 -2.95
C PHE A 94 2.03 10.83 -1.71
N SER A 95 1.49 11.89 -1.09
CA SER A 95 2.03 12.46 0.14
C SER A 95 0.96 12.76 1.18
N GLN A 96 1.20 12.32 2.41
CA GLN A 96 0.42 12.65 3.60
C GLN A 96 1.30 12.51 4.85
N PRO A 97 1.89 13.60 5.39
CA PRO A 97 2.80 13.56 6.53
C PRO A 97 2.28 12.82 7.78
N ASN A 98 0.95 12.79 7.97
CA ASN A 98 0.35 12.17 9.14
C ASN A 98 0.10 10.66 9.00
N PHE A 99 0.31 10.08 7.82
CA PHE A 99 0.11 8.65 7.56
C PHE A 99 1.38 7.86 7.88
N THR A 100 1.21 6.58 8.22
CA THR A 100 2.33 5.65 8.46
C THR A 100 3.27 5.59 7.25
N LEU A 101 2.71 5.63 6.03
CA LEU A 101 3.44 5.85 4.78
C LEU A 101 3.22 7.29 4.36
N ALA A 102 4.19 8.14 4.68
CA ALA A 102 4.06 9.59 4.55
C ALA A 102 4.30 10.07 3.12
N LEU A 103 5.16 9.38 2.37
CA LEU A 103 5.45 9.65 0.97
C LEU A 103 5.59 8.31 0.25
N ILE A 104 4.93 8.15 -0.90
CA ILE A 104 5.20 7.08 -1.84
C ILE A 104 5.43 7.71 -3.21
N ARG A 105 6.43 7.21 -3.94
CA ARG A 105 6.73 7.58 -5.31
C ARG A 105 6.93 6.33 -6.17
N VAL A 106 6.29 6.28 -7.32
CA VAL A 106 6.48 5.24 -8.34
C VAL A 106 6.97 5.92 -9.60
N ASP A 107 8.17 5.57 -10.04
CA ASP A 107 8.76 6.02 -11.30
C ASP A 107 8.94 4.80 -12.22
N HIS A 108 8.42 4.85 -13.45
CA HIS A 108 8.63 3.77 -14.41
C HIS A 108 8.76 4.27 -15.85
N ASP A 109 9.39 3.46 -16.69
CA ASP A 109 9.48 3.64 -18.13
C ASP A 109 8.20 3.14 -18.85
N GLU A 110 8.20 3.20 -20.19
CA GLU A 110 7.09 2.73 -21.02
C GLU A 110 6.90 1.21 -21.01
N ASN A 111 7.93 0.45 -20.60
CA ASN A 111 7.88 -1.00 -20.44
C ASN A 111 7.46 -1.44 -19.03
N GLY A 112 7.21 -0.47 -18.14
CA GLY A 112 6.84 -0.71 -16.75
C GLY A 112 8.00 -1.03 -15.81
N LYS A 113 9.25 -0.88 -16.24
CA LYS A 113 10.42 -1.03 -15.38
C LYS A 113 10.76 0.28 -14.70
N GLY A 114 11.18 0.22 -13.45
CA GLY A 114 11.64 1.41 -12.75
C GLY A 114 11.87 1.18 -11.26
N LYS A 115 11.38 2.11 -10.44
CA LYS A 115 11.53 2.07 -8.99
C LYS A 115 10.27 2.53 -8.27
N ILE A 116 10.06 1.97 -7.09
CA ILE A 116 9.16 2.49 -6.07
C ILE A 116 9.99 2.96 -4.89
N SER A 117 9.66 4.11 -4.32
CA SER A 117 10.27 4.66 -3.12
C SER A 117 9.17 5.03 -2.13
N PHE A 118 9.35 4.77 -0.84
CA PHE A 118 8.43 5.25 0.18
C PHE A 118 9.15 5.61 1.48
N THR A 119 8.59 6.60 2.19
CA THR A 119 9.07 7.11 3.46
C THR A 119 8.02 6.86 4.52
N ARG A 120 8.43 6.30 5.66
CA ARG A 120 7.54 6.09 6.82
C ARG A 120 7.57 7.32 7.72
N LYS A 121 6.47 7.61 8.43
CA LYS A 121 6.31 8.82 9.26
C LYS A 121 7.50 9.12 10.18
N ASP A 122 8.08 8.08 10.78
CA ASP A 122 9.13 8.19 11.80
C ASP A 122 10.54 7.94 11.23
N TYR A 123 10.68 7.92 9.90
CA TYR A 123 11.94 7.64 9.21
C TYR A 123 12.19 8.74 8.17
N ASP A 124 13.35 9.38 8.22
CA ASP A 124 13.72 10.42 7.25
C ASP A 124 14.22 9.84 5.92
N GLU A 125 14.62 8.56 5.91
CA GLU A 125 15.16 7.90 4.72
C GLU A 125 14.07 7.20 3.91
N ALA A 126 14.10 7.42 2.59
CA ALA A 126 13.21 6.74 1.66
C ALA A 126 13.76 5.34 1.35
N ILE A 127 12.94 4.32 1.60
CA ILE A 127 13.20 2.95 1.18
C ILE A 127 12.87 2.84 -0.30
N SER A 128 13.75 2.23 -1.11
CA SER A 128 13.56 2.11 -2.56
C SER A 128 13.79 0.69 -3.06
N ASP A 129 12.85 0.19 -3.86
CA ASP A 129 12.88 -1.13 -4.48
C ASP A 129 12.64 -1.02 -6.00
N PRO A 130 13.18 -1.95 -6.82
CA PRO A 130 12.85 -2.01 -8.24
C PRO A 130 11.38 -2.39 -8.45
N VAL A 131 10.75 -1.76 -9.45
CA VAL A 131 9.38 -2.05 -9.88
C VAL A 131 9.40 -2.65 -11.30
N SER A 132 8.56 -3.64 -11.55
CA SER A 132 8.33 -4.24 -12.86
C SER A 132 6.83 -4.45 -13.06
N LEU A 133 6.16 -3.50 -13.69
CA LEU A 133 4.72 -3.56 -13.93
C LEU A 133 4.42 -4.56 -15.05
N SER A 134 3.30 -5.29 -14.91
CA SER A 134 2.85 -6.18 -15.97
C SER A 134 2.34 -5.41 -17.19
N LYS A 135 2.37 -6.05 -18.36
CA LYS A 135 1.82 -5.46 -19.60
C LYS A 135 0.36 -5.05 -19.43
N ALA A 136 -0.46 -5.86 -18.75
CA ALA A 136 -1.86 -5.55 -18.50
C ALA A 136 -2.03 -4.27 -17.65
N THR A 137 -1.14 -4.04 -16.68
CA THR A 137 -1.13 -2.81 -15.88
C THR A 137 -0.76 -1.60 -16.73
N ILE A 138 0.29 -1.71 -17.55
CA ILE A 138 0.74 -0.62 -18.43
C ILE A 138 -0.33 -0.25 -19.47
N ASP A 139 -0.99 -1.24 -20.08
CA ASP A 139 -2.06 -1.00 -21.05
C ASP A 139 -3.25 -0.25 -20.40
N ARG A 140 -3.60 -0.56 -19.14
CA ARG A 140 -4.62 0.20 -18.38
C ARG A 140 -4.19 1.63 -18.07
N LEU A 141 -2.95 1.82 -17.60
CA LEU A 141 -2.42 3.17 -17.34
C LEU A 141 -2.45 4.03 -18.61
N ASN A 142 -1.97 3.50 -19.73
CA ASN A 142 -2.01 4.20 -21.01
C ASN A 142 -3.44 4.54 -21.42
N THR A 143 -4.37 3.61 -21.28
CA THR A 143 -5.80 3.88 -21.54
C THR A 143 -6.31 5.06 -20.73
N PHE A 144 -6.03 5.13 -19.42
CA PHE A 144 -6.47 6.26 -18.59
C PHE A 144 -5.78 7.57 -18.95
N PHE A 145 -4.49 7.55 -19.29
CA PHE A 145 -3.80 8.75 -19.76
C PHE A 145 -4.33 9.26 -21.11
N ASP A 146 -4.74 8.35 -21.99
CA ASP A 146 -5.28 8.68 -23.30
C ASP A 146 -6.73 9.17 -23.19
N GLU A 147 -7.56 8.57 -22.32
CA GLU A 147 -8.90 9.11 -21.95
C GLU A 147 -8.83 10.55 -21.45
N LEU A 148 -7.76 10.90 -20.72
CA LEU A 148 -7.52 12.26 -20.20
C LEU A 148 -6.94 13.22 -21.25
N ASN A 149 -6.57 12.72 -22.43
CA ASN A 149 -5.73 13.44 -23.38
C ASN A 149 -4.55 14.12 -22.67
N PHE A 150 -3.89 13.39 -21.77
CA PHE A 150 -3.22 14.00 -20.63
C PHE A 150 -2.14 15.02 -21.02
N LEU A 151 -1.34 14.77 -22.05
CA LEU A 151 -0.26 15.69 -22.43
C LEU A 151 -0.75 16.97 -23.12
N ASP A 152 -1.94 16.94 -23.71
CA ASP A 152 -2.56 18.05 -24.45
C ASP A 152 -3.61 18.80 -23.62
N SER A 153 -4.13 18.16 -22.58
CA SER A 153 -5.11 18.76 -21.67
C SER A 153 -4.47 19.77 -20.72
N ASN A 154 -5.18 20.87 -20.47
CA ASN A 154 -4.88 21.89 -19.46
C ASN A 154 -5.87 21.84 -18.27
N GLU A 155 -6.68 20.78 -18.18
CA GLU A 155 -7.69 20.62 -17.14
C GLU A 155 -7.04 20.61 -15.74
N ASP A 156 -7.63 21.35 -14.80
CA ASP A 156 -7.30 21.19 -13.39
C ASP A 156 -8.19 20.10 -12.81
N TYR A 157 -7.59 19.02 -12.32
CA TYR A 157 -8.33 17.90 -11.74
C TYR A 157 -8.73 18.13 -10.29
N GLN A 158 -8.21 19.16 -9.63
CA GLN A 158 -8.52 19.47 -8.25
C GLN A 158 -9.99 19.86 -8.09
N TYR A 159 -10.68 19.20 -7.16
CA TYR A 159 -12.00 19.60 -6.75
C TYR A 159 -11.98 20.89 -5.92
N GLU A 160 -13.07 21.65 -5.96
CA GLU A 160 -13.18 22.97 -5.30
C GLU A 160 -12.85 22.94 -3.80
N LYS A 161 -13.19 21.85 -3.11
CA LYS A 161 -12.87 21.68 -1.68
C LYS A 161 -11.53 21.00 -1.48
N ASP A 162 -10.80 21.46 -0.47
CA ASP A 162 -9.54 20.86 -0.06
C ASP A 162 -9.77 19.58 0.79
N TYR A 163 -9.28 18.46 0.28
CA TYR A 163 -9.23 17.17 0.97
C TYR A 163 -7.79 16.71 1.23
N SER A 164 -6.84 17.64 1.38
CA SER A 164 -5.42 17.36 1.66
C SER A 164 -5.18 16.45 2.88
N HIS A 165 -6.12 16.38 3.83
CA HIS A 165 -6.10 15.42 4.95
C HIS A 165 -6.20 13.94 4.50
N LEU A 166 -6.73 13.67 3.30
CA LEU A 166 -6.72 12.35 2.68
C LEU A 166 -5.42 12.06 1.90
N GLY A 167 -4.57 13.07 1.75
CA GLY A 167 -3.31 13.04 1.03
C GLY A 167 -3.37 13.76 -0.31
N ASN A 168 -2.19 14.09 -0.84
CA ASN A 168 -2.02 14.79 -2.10
C ASN A 168 -1.38 13.86 -3.11
N ILE A 169 -1.90 13.89 -4.33
CA ILE A 169 -1.44 13.09 -5.46
C ILE A 169 -0.77 14.01 -6.47
N LYS A 170 0.33 13.56 -7.05
CA LYS A 170 1.00 14.21 -8.17
C LYS A 170 1.33 13.17 -9.23
N ILE A 171 0.86 13.41 -10.45
CA ILE A 171 1.05 12.51 -11.59
C ILE A 171 1.77 13.26 -12.68
N THR A 172 2.82 12.67 -13.23
CA THR A 172 3.61 13.21 -14.35
C THR A 172 3.72 12.18 -15.45
N ARG A 173 3.46 12.60 -16.69
CA ARG A 173 3.74 11.83 -17.91
C ARG A 173 4.74 12.61 -18.76
N ARG A 174 5.72 11.90 -19.31
CA ARG A 174 6.69 12.38 -20.30
C ARG A 174 6.62 11.49 -21.53
N LYS A 175 6.48 12.10 -22.71
CA LYS A 175 6.46 11.39 -23.99
C LYS A 175 6.87 12.34 -25.10
N ASP A 176 7.72 11.90 -26.03
CA ASP A 176 8.11 12.66 -27.23
C ASP A 176 8.59 14.10 -26.93
N GLY A 177 9.38 14.27 -25.87
CA GLY A 177 9.88 15.58 -25.43
C GLY A 177 8.85 16.47 -24.72
N ARG A 178 7.59 16.03 -24.62
CA ARG A 178 6.52 16.70 -23.89
C ARG A 178 6.44 16.18 -22.46
N GLN A 179 6.05 17.05 -21.54
CA GLN A 179 5.79 16.70 -20.15
C GLN A 179 4.59 17.47 -19.62
N ARG A 180 3.71 16.78 -18.89
CA ARG A 180 2.71 17.43 -18.02
C ARG A 180 2.77 16.82 -16.63
N THR A 181 2.57 17.67 -15.63
CA THR A 181 2.36 17.28 -14.24
C THR A 181 1.02 17.83 -13.78
N ALA A 182 0.20 16.99 -13.17
CA ALA A 182 -1.03 17.39 -12.50
C ALA A 182 -0.94 17.01 -11.02
N ALA A 183 -1.49 17.84 -10.15
CA ALA A 183 -1.55 17.59 -8.72
C ALA A 183 -2.96 17.87 -8.20
N PHE A 184 -3.46 16.98 -7.35
CA PHE A 184 -4.79 17.09 -6.74
C PHE A 184 -4.87 16.21 -5.50
N ASN A 185 -5.75 16.55 -4.55
CA ASN A 185 -6.10 15.69 -3.42
C ASN A 185 -7.47 15.02 -3.57
N TRP A 186 -8.35 15.60 -4.39
CA TRP A 186 -9.63 15.03 -4.76
C TRP A 186 -10.00 15.45 -6.17
N THR A 187 -10.71 14.59 -6.90
CA THR A 187 -11.15 14.86 -8.27
C THR A 187 -12.52 14.23 -8.55
N GLU A 188 -13.36 14.94 -9.31
CA GLU A 188 -14.60 14.41 -9.88
C GLU A 188 -14.41 13.83 -11.29
N ASN A 189 -13.26 14.09 -11.91
CA ASN A 189 -12.92 13.51 -13.21
C ASN A 189 -12.72 11.99 -13.05
N LYS A 190 -13.60 11.22 -13.70
CA LYS A 190 -13.64 9.75 -13.59
C LYS A 190 -12.34 9.10 -14.04
N SER A 191 -11.70 9.60 -15.10
CA SER A 191 -10.47 9.01 -15.64
C SER A 191 -9.26 9.38 -14.79
N ALA A 192 -9.18 10.61 -14.27
CA ALA A 192 -8.14 11.02 -13.32
C ALA A 192 -8.23 10.21 -12.01
N ARG A 193 -9.46 9.95 -11.54
CA ARG A 193 -9.70 9.06 -10.39
C ARG A 193 -9.27 7.63 -10.67
N LYS A 194 -9.66 7.03 -11.80
CA LYS A 194 -9.23 5.68 -12.20
C LYS A 194 -7.70 5.56 -12.25
N LEU A 195 -7.03 6.57 -12.82
CA LEU A 195 -5.57 6.63 -12.91
C LEU A 195 -4.91 6.65 -11.53
N ALA A 196 -5.38 7.54 -10.64
CA ALA A 196 -4.90 7.62 -9.27
C ALA A 196 -5.16 6.32 -8.48
N ASP A 197 -6.34 5.73 -8.65
CA ASP A 197 -6.72 4.47 -8.00
C ASP A 197 -5.82 3.32 -8.47
N GLU A 198 -5.49 3.25 -9.76
CA GLU A 198 -4.60 2.21 -10.30
C GLU A 198 -3.18 2.32 -9.74
N TYR A 199 -2.61 3.54 -9.66
CA TYR A 199 -1.32 3.74 -9.00
C TYR A 199 -1.35 3.41 -7.50
N ARG A 200 -2.47 3.64 -6.82
CA ARG A 200 -2.64 3.20 -5.43
C ARG A 200 -2.59 1.67 -5.31
N LYS A 201 -3.21 0.94 -6.25
CA LYS A 201 -3.13 -0.52 -6.26
C LYS A 201 -1.72 -1.04 -6.51
N ILE A 202 -1.00 -0.42 -7.45
CA ILE A 202 0.43 -0.70 -7.68
C ILE A 202 1.21 -0.48 -6.39
N THR A 203 1.00 0.67 -5.74
CA THR A 203 1.66 0.98 -4.47
C THR A 203 1.38 -0.07 -3.40
N ASN A 204 0.11 -0.46 -3.21
CA ASN A 204 -0.29 -1.47 -2.24
C ASN A 204 0.41 -2.82 -2.47
N GLU A 205 0.50 -3.23 -3.73
CA GLU A 205 1.19 -4.46 -4.15
C GLU A 205 2.67 -4.43 -3.74
N TYR A 206 3.39 -3.37 -4.11
CA TYR A 206 4.83 -3.30 -3.90
C TYR A 206 5.22 -3.04 -2.45
N VAL A 207 4.44 -2.23 -1.72
CA VAL A 207 4.61 -2.08 -0.27
C VAL A 207 4.41 -3.42 0.43
N TRP A 208 3.41 -4.20 0.02
CA TRP A 208 3.21 -5.54 0.58
C TRP A 208 4.37 -6.48 0.25
N ILE A 209 4.88 -6.48 -1.00
CA ILE A 209 6.05 -7.27 -1.41
C ILE A 209 7.28 -6.90 -0.55
N PHE A 210 7.48 -5.61 -0.28
CA PHE A 210 8.54 -5.16 0.60
C PHE A 210 8.36 -5.71 2.03
N ASP A 211 7.17 -5.51 2.62
CA ASP A 211 6.89 -5.92 4.00
C ASP A 211 7.11 -7.43 4.19
N ILE A 212 6.68 -8.27 3.24
CA ILE A 212 6.86 -9.72 3.32
C ILE A 212 8.31 -10.16 3.09
N LYS A 213 9.09 -9.48 2.22
CA LYS A 213 10.53 -9.72 2.10
C LYS A 213 11.26 -9.41 3.39
N LEU A 214 10.95 -8.25 4.00
CA LEU A 214 11.53 -7.84 5.27
C LEU A 214 11.20 -8.83 6.39
N ALA A 215 9.95 -9.28 6.48
CA ALA A 215 9.53 -10.28 7.46
C ALA A 215 10.18 -11.64 7.22
N ARG A 216 10.31 -12.10 5.96
CA ARG A 216 11.01 -13.34 5.61
C ARG A 216 12.46 -13.35 6.13
N GLU A 217 13.12 -12.20 6.12
CA GLU A 217 14.52 -12.09 6.55
C GLU A 217 14.66 -11.90 8.06
N ASN A 218 13.82 -11.05 8.67
CA ASN A 218 14.02 -10.59 10.04
C ASN A 218 13.04 -11.18 11.06
N GLN A 219 11.80 -11.46 10.65
CA GLN A 219 10.72 -11.89 11.53
C GLN A 219 9.76 -12.89 10.82
N PRO A 220 10.21 -14.12 10.48
CA PRO A 220 9.42 -15.05 9.68
C PRO A 220 8.06 -15.40 10.30
N LEU A 221 7.95 -15.32 11.63
CA LEU A 221 6.71 -15.59 12.38
C LEU A 221 5.58 -14.58 12.10
N GLU A 222 5.90 -13.37 11.61
CA GLU A 222 4.93 -12.32 11.24
C GLU A 222 4.31 -12.54 9.85
N THR A 223 4.95 -13.37 9.02
CA THR A 223 4.51 -13.60 7.63
C THR A 223 3.06 -14.08 7.49
N PRO A 224 2.46 -14.91 8.38
CA PRO A 224 1.05 -15.26 8.27
C PRO A 224 0.11 -14.04 8.34
N GLN A 225 0.38 -13.06 9.19
CA GLN A 225 -0.43 -11.84 9.31
C GLN A 225 -0.30 -10.96 8.06
N ILE A 226 0.91 -10.82 7.54
CA ILE A 226 1.18 -10.06 6.30
C ILE A 226 0.47 -10.73 5.11
N MET A 227 0.43 -12.07 5.04
CA MET A 227 -0.31 -12.81 4.02
C MET A 227 -1.82 -12.57 4.11
N SER A 228 -2.41 -12.52 5.32
CA SER A 228 -3.82 -12.19 5.51
C SER A 228 -4.16 -10.77 5.03
N ARG A 229 -3.21 -9.83 5.13
CA ARG A 229 -3.39 -8.48 4.58
C ARG A 229 -3.50 -8.52 3.05
N LEU A 230 -2.62 -9.24 2.36
CA LEU A 230 -2.70 -9.40 0.89
C LEU A 230 -4.02 -10.00 0.46
N GLU A 231 -4.51 -11.02 1.17
CA GLU A 231 -5.83 -11.59 0.88
C GLU A 231 -6.93 -10.53 0.91
N GLY A 232 -6.91 -9.64 1.92
CA GLY A 232 -7.82 -8.51 2.00
C GLY A 232 -7.70 -7.56 0.81
N LEU A 233 -6.47 -7.24 0.39
CA LEU A 233 -6.20 -6.40 -0.77
C LEU A 233 -6.78 -7.02 -2.05
N ILE A 234 -6.53 -8.31 -2.29
CA ILE A 234 -7.05 -9.04 -3.46
C ILE A 234 -8.58 -9.07 -3.44
N LYS A 235 -9.20 -9.34 -2.28
CA LYS A 235 -10.66 -9.39 -2.14
C LYS A 235 -11.33 -8.05 -2.41
N ARG A 236 -10.68 -6.93 -2.08
CA ARG A 236 -11.20 -5.57 -2.31
C ARG A 236 -10.80 -4.97 -3.67
N ASN A 237 -10.13 -5.74 -4.53
CA ASN A 237 -9.60 -5.25 -5.81
C ASN A 237 -8.59 -4.10 -5.63
N GLU A 238 -7.75 -4.20 -4.59
CA GLU A 238 -6.72 -3.21 -4.22
C GLU A 238 -5.30 -3.60 -4.70
N ILE A 239 -5.19 -4.64 -5.53
CA ILE A 239 -3.97 -5.06 -6.22
C ILE A 239 -4.17 -4.84 -7.72
N SER A 240 -3.16 -4.31 -8.41
CA SER A 240 -3.27 -3.91 -9.81
C SER A 240 -3.46 -5.13 -10.70
N ASP A 241 -2.55 -6.09 -10.61
CA ASP A 241 -2.56 -7.31 -11.41
C ASP A 241 -2.24 -8.53 -10.55
N PRO A 242 -3.24 -9.11 -9.84
CA PRO A 242 -2.99 -10.24 -8.95
C PRO A 242 -2.23 -11.43 -9.59
N PRO A 243 -2.45 -11.81 -10.87
CA PRO A 243 -1.65 -12.83 -11.56
C PRO A 243 -0.15 -12.59 -11.54
N HIS A 244 0.29 -11.33 -11.54
CA HIS A 244 1.70 -10.95 -11.47
C HIS A 244 2.38 -11.43 -10.19
N LEU A 245 1.62 -11.65 -9.11
CA LEU A 245 2.13 -12.13 -7.82
C LEU A 245 2.38 -13.63 -7.77
N ILE A 246 1.89 -14.42 -8.74
CA ILE A 246 1.95 -15.88 -8.70
C ILE A 246 3.39 -16.41 -8.57
N PRO A 247 4.40 -15.92 -9.33
CA PRO A 247 5.78 -16.39 -9.17
C PRO A 247 6.28 -16.17 -7.75
N PHE A 248 6.06 -14.98 -7.19
CA PHE A 248 6.50 -14.64 -5.84
C PHE A 248 5.76 -15.43 -4.76
N LEU A 249 4.44 -15.63 -4.90
CA LEU A 249 3.67 -16.49 -4.00
C LEU A 249 4.14 -17.95 -4.08
N THR A 250 4.58 -18.42 -5.25
CA THR A 250 5.11 -19.77 -5.42
C THR A 250 6.43 -19.93 -4.69
N GLU A 251 7.31 -18.91 -4.72
CA GLU A 251 8.52 -18.87 -3.91
C GLU A 251 8.19 -18.95 -2.41
N LEU A 252 7.23 -18.14 -1.93
CA LEU A 252 6.82 -18.16 -0.52
C LEU A 252 6.21 -19.51 -0.10
N ASN A 253 5.48 -20.17 -0.99
CA ASN A 253 4.90 -21.49 -0.71
C ASN A 253 5.98 -22.57 -0.50
N ASN A 254 7.10 -22.45 -1.22
CA ASN A 254 8.21 -23.41 -1.18
C ASN A 254 9.30 -23.02 -0.17
N ASP A 255 9.18 -21.89 0.51
CA ASP A 255 10.17 -21.42 1.47
C ASP A 255 10.00 -22.10 2.83
N GLU A 256 10.89 -23.04 3.15
CA GLU A 256 10.90 -23.80 4.40
C GLU A 256 11.18 -22.96 5.65
N ARG A 257 11.74 -21.75 5.50
CA ARG A 257 11.96 -20.83 6.62
C ARG A 257 10.66 -20.23 7.13
N LEU A 258 9.62 -20.24 6.31
CA LEU A 258 8.32 -19.66 6.64
C LEU A 258 7.47 -20.66 7.44
N PRO A 259 6.67 -20.17 8.40
CA PRO A 259 5.68 -21.00 9.08
C PRO A 259 4.76 -21.71 8.08
N LEU A 260 4.37 -22.95 8.39
CA LEU A 260 3.46 -23.73 7.54
C LEU A 260 2.16 -22.98 7.21
N MET A 261 1.65 -22.18 8.14
CA MET A 261 0.48 -21.33 7.91
C MET A 261 0.69 -20.31 6.78
N ALA A 262 1.86 -19.67 6.69
CA ALA A 262 2.18 -18.71 5.64
C ALA A 262 2.27 -19.39 4.27
N ARG A 263 2.91 -20.57 4.20
CA ARG A 263 3.00 -21.38 2.98
C ARG A 263 1.62 -21.83 2.49
N ASN A 264 0.79 -22.36 3.40
CA ASN A 264 -0.59 -22.76 3.10
C ASN A 264 -1.44 -21.56 2.62
N ASN A 265 -1.23 -20.38 3.20
CA ASN A 265 -1.86 -19.15 2.72
C ASN A 265 -1.41 -18.78 1.30
N ALA A 266 -0.12 -18.91 0.98
CA ALA A 266 0.39 -18.65 -0.37
C ALA A 266 -0.26 -19.57 -1.40
N SER A 267 -0.29 -20.89 -1.12
CA SER A 267 -0.97 -21.88 -1.96
C SER A 267 -2.45 -21.53 -2.20
N ARG A 268 -3.16 -21.15 -1.14
CA ARG A 268 -4.57 -20.74 -1.23
C ARG A 268 -4.77 -19.47 -2.06
N LEU A 269 -3.89 -18.47 -1.91
CA LEU A 269 -3.94 -17.24 -2.70
C LEU A 269 -3.68 -17.50 -4.18
N ILE A 270 -2.70 -18.35 -4.52
CA ILE A 270 -2.45 -18.77 -5.90
C ILE A 270 -3.71 -19.38 -6.52
N ALA A 271 -4.34 -20.34 -5.83
CA ALA A 271 -5.58 -20.98 -6.30
C ALA A 271 -6.72 -19.97 -6.47
N GLN A 272 -6.84 -19.00 -5.56
CA GLN A 272 -7.84 -17.94 -5.64
C GLN A 272 -7.64 -17.04 -6.87
N ILE A 273 -6.39 -16.61 -7.11
CA ILE A 273 -6.03 -15.75 -8.24
C ILE A 273 -6.33 -16.48 -9.56
N LEU A 274 -5.89 -17.74 -9.69
CA LEU A 274 -6.14 -18.54 -10.90
C LEU A 274 -7.63 -18.71 -11.18
N LYS A 275 -8.44 -18.95 -10.13
CA LYS A 275 -9.90 -19.02 -10.25
C LYS A 275 -10.53 -17.70 -10.68
N GLN A 276 -10.00 -16.55 -10.21
CA GLN A 276 -10.46 -15.23 -10.64
C GLN A 276 -10.14 -14.99 -12.12
N VAL A 277 -8.95 -15.37 -12.57
CA VAL A 277 -8.54 -15.29 -13.97
C VAL A 277 -9.45 -16.15 -14.86
N GLU A 278 -9.70 -17.40 -14.48
CA GLU A 278 -10.59 -18.29 -15.24
C GLU A 278 -12.01 -17.73 -15.35
N LYS A 279 -12.52 -17.09 -14.27
CA LYS A 279 -13.83 -16.44 -14.28
C LYS A 279 -13.88 -15.19 -15.13
N ALA A 280 -12.79 -14.41 -15.18
CA ALA A 280 -12.71 -13.19 -15.97
C ALA A 280 -12.55 -13.47 -17.48
N ALA A 281 -12.09 -14.67 -17.84
CA ALA A 281 -11.95 -15.11 -19.23
C ALA A 281 -13.23 -15.71 -19.83
N LYS A 282 -14.27 -15.96 -19.03
CA LYS A 282 -15.59 -16.46 -19.45
C LYS A 282 -16.58 -15.31 -19.61
#